data_AF-A0A9D4RY65-F1
#
_entry.id   AF-A0A9D4RY65-F1
#
_cell.length_a   1.000
_cell.length_b   1.000
_cell.length_c   1.000
_cell.angle_alpha   90.00
_cell.angle_beta   90.00
_cell.angle_gamma   90.00
#
_symmetry.space_group_name_H-M   'P 1'
#
loop_
_entity.id
_entity.type
_entity.pdbx_description
1 polymer ?
#
loop_
_entity_poly.entity_id
_entity_poly.type
_entity_poly.pdbx_seq_one_letter_code
_entity_poly.pdbx_strand_id
1 'polypeptide(L)'
;MTTAQESIFKYEDGFTHANFIQANFTPKFLEEANATLRAEAEKKCSGNLQCVFDFVFTGNEQLAKETGSTEEKAVRTNEAASTYYFRMKILFGNIYTYMLLKVILNHNNTEI
;
A
#
# COMPACT_ATOMS: atom_id res chain seq x y z
N MET A 1 -14.32 -21.99 0.29
CA MET A 1 -15.40 -21.22 -0.36
C MET A 1 -15.62 -19.98 0.48
N THR A 2 -15.82 -18.83 -0.15
CA THR A 2 -16.18 -17.60 0.56
C THR A 2 -17.67 -17.60 0.92
N THR A 3 -18.08 -16.75 1.85
CA THR A 3 -19.48 -16.55 2.23
C THR A 3 -19.99 -15.23 1.66
N ALA A 4 -21.32 -15.05 1.61
CA ALA A 4 -21.91 -13.79 1.15
C ALA A 4 -21.47 -12.60 2.01
N GLN A 5 -21.22 -12.82 3.30
CA GLN A 5 -20.74 -11.81 4.26
C GLN A 5 -19.27 -11.42 4.05
N GLU A 6 -18.51 -12.25 3.33
CA GLU A 6 -17.11 -11.97 2.98
C GLU A 6 -16.99 -11.23 1.64
N SER A 7 -18.09 -11.09 0.89
CA SER A 7 -18.09 -10.37 -0.37
C SER A 7 -18.39 -8.89 -0.15
N ILE A 8 -17.51 -8.02 -0.64
CA ILE A 8 -17.71 -6.57 -0.67
C ILE A 8 -18.60 -6.11 -1.85
N PHE A 9 -18.93 -7.03 -2.75
CA PHE A 9 -19.73 -6.76 -3.95
C PHE A 9 -21.20 -7.08 -3.70
N LYS A 10 -22.07 -6.27 -4.29
CA LYS A 10 -23.50 -6.57 -4.41
C LYS A 10 -23.77 -7.22 -5.76
N TYR A 11 -24.64 -8.22 -5.76
CA TYR A 11 -25.02 -8.98 -6.95
C TYR A 11 -26.51 -8.77 -7.23
N GLU A 12 -26.89 -8.90 -8.50
CA GLU A 12 -28.29 -8.94 -8.92
C GLU A 12 -29.01 -10.16 -8.33
N ASP A 13 -30.34 -10.09 -8.27
CA ASP A 13 -31.16 -11.18 -7.73
C ASP A 13 -30.88 -12.52 -8.44
N GLY A 14 -30.69 -13.58 -7.66
CA GLY A 14 -30.34 -14.91 -8.16
C GLY A 14 -28.84 -15.13 -8.40
N PHE A 15 -28.01 -14.10 -8.29
CA PHE A 15 -26.55 -14.21 -8.32
C PHE A 15 -25.91 -14.07 -6.95
N THR A 16 -24.72 -14.65 -6.83
CA THR A 16 -23.86 -14.70 -5.65
C THR A 16 -22.40 -14.62 -6.09
N HIS A 17 -21.50 -14.44 -5.14
CA HIS A 17 -20.06 -14.51 -5.37
C HIS A 17 -19.58 -15.85 -5.98
N ALA A 18 -20.38 -16.92 -5.87
CA ALA A 18 -20.02 -18.25 -6.37
C ALA A 18 -20.43 -18.50 -7.82
N ASN A 19 -21.41 -17.75 -8.35
CA ASN A 19 -22.00 -18.02 -9.67
C ASN A 19 -22.11 -16.78 -10.58
N PHE A 20 -21.74 -15.60 -10.10
CA PHE A 20 -21.72 -14.40 -10.93
C PHE A 20 -20.57 -14.46 -11.94
N ILE A 21 -20.90 -14.31 -13.23
CA ILE A 21 -19.94 -14.24 -14.32
C ILE A 21 -20.33 -13.06 -15.22
N GLN A 22 -19.42 -12.11 -15.41
CA GLN A 22 -19.60 -11.03 -16.37
C GLN A 22 -18.92 -11.38 -17.69
N ALA A 23 -19.60 -12.16 -18.53
CA ALA A 23 -19.03 -12.73 -19.76
C ALA A 23 -18.56 -11.68 -20.79
N ASN A 24 -19.08 -10.46 -20.72
CA ASN A 24 -18.71 -9.33 -21.57
C ASN A 24 -17.64 -8.42 -20.97
N PHE A 25 -17.07 -8.78 -19.82
CA PHE A 25 -15.98 -8.02 -19.22
C PHE A 25 -14.74 -8.11 -20.12
N THR A 26 -14.28 -6.96 -20.63
CA THR A 26 -13.05 -6.83 -21.39
C THR A 26 -12.05 -6.05 -20.54
N PRO A 27 -10.91 -6.64 -20.12
CA PRO A 27 -9.85 -5.91 -19.45
C PRO A 27 -9.40 -4.74 -20.33
N LYS A 28 -9.17 -3.59 -19.71
CA LYS A 28 -8.65 -2.42 -20.42
C LYS A 28 -7.23 -2.15 -19.96
N PHE A 29 -6.34 -1.93 -20.92
CA PHE A 29 -4.94 -1.63 -20.66
C PHE A 29 -4.61 -0.19 -21.03
N LEU A 30 -3.67 0.44 -20.31
CA LEU A 30 -3.36 1.85 -20.50
C LEU A 30 -2.74 2.14 -21.87
N GLU A 31 -2.11 1.13 -22.46
CA GLU A 31 -1.54 1.14 -23.80
C GLU A 31 -2.61 1.21 -24.90
N GLU A 32 -3.84 0.76 -24.59
CA GLU A 32 -4.99 0.79 -25.50
C GLU A 32 -5.78 2.11 -25.38
N ALA A 33 -5.44 2.95 -24.40
CA ALA A 33 -6.09 4.22 -24.19
C ALA A 33 -5.69 5.25 -25.26
N ASN A 34 -6.57 6.22 -25.51
CA ASN A 34 -6.27 7.34 -26.38
C ASN A 34 -5.03 8.10 -25.87
N ALA A 35 -4.02 8.26 -26.73
CA ALA A 35 -2.74 8.86 -26.36
C ALA A 35 -2.87 10.30 -25.84
N THR A 36 -3.80 11.09 -26.39
CA THR A 36 -4.06 12.47 -25.94
C THR A 36 -4.69 12.48 -24.54
N LEU A 37 -5.68 11.62 -24.31
CA LEU A 37 -6.31 11.48 -22.99
C LEU A 37 -5.31 10.99 -21.93
N ARG A 38 -4.44 10.04 -22.31
CA ARG A 38 -3.38 9.56 -21.44
C ARG A 38 -2.38 10.67 -21.09
N ALA A 39 -1.93 11.46 -22.06
CA ALA A 39 -1.03 12.58 -21.81
C ALA A 39 -1.67 13.67 -20.93
N GLU A 40 -2.99 13.89 -21.05
CA GLU A 40 -3.73 14.77 -20.14
C GLU A 40 -3.77 14.21 -18.72
N ALA A 41 -4.09 12.92 -18.58
CA ALA A 41 -4.12 12.23 -17.30
C ALA A 41 -2.74 12.28 -16.60
N GLU A 42 -1.66 12.02 -17.34
CA GLU A 42 -0.27 12.10 -16.83
C GLU A 42 0.03 13.49 -16.24
N LYS A 43 -0.44 14.57 -16.87
CA LYS A 43 -0.30 15.94 -16.36
C LYS A 43 -1.14 16.20 -15.11
N LYS A 44 -2.39 15.75 -15.08
CA LYS A 44 -3.31 15.94 -13.94
C LYS A 44 -2.87 15.15 -12.71
N CYS A 45 -2.29 13.98 -12.93
CA CYS A 45 -1.89 13.03 -11.90
C CYS A 45 -0.43 13.13 -11.50
N SER A 46 0.35 14.07 -12.06
CA SER A 46 1.79 14.20 -11.80
C SER A 46 2.57 12.88 -11.98
N GLY A 47 2.15 12.06 -12.95
CA GLY A 47 2.75 10.74 -13.21
C GLY A 47 2.37 9.62 -12.24
N ASN A 48 1.46 9.82 -11.28
CA ASN A 48 0.91 8.75 -10.45
C ASN A 48 0.09 7.77 -11.31
N LEU A 49 0.57 6.54 -11.49
CA LEU A 49 0.01 5.55 -12.41
C LEU A 49 -1.44 5.17 -12.09
N GLN A 50 -1.77 5.04 -10.80
CA GLN A 50 -3.09 4.64 -10.33
C GLN A 50 -4.11 5.75 -10.58
N CYS A 51 -3.74 7.01 -10.31
CA CYS A 51 -4.51 8.18 -10.69
C CYS A 51 -4.70 8.25 -12.22
N VAL A 52 -3.65 8.00 -13.00
CA VAL A 52 -3.73 8.02 -14.47
C VAL A 52 -4.72 6.97 -14.97
N PHE A 53 -4.66 5.74 -14.46
CA PHE A 53 -5.61 4.68 -14.77
C PHE A 53 -7.04 5.10 -14.46
N ASP A 54 -7.30 5.55 -13.24
CA ASP A 54 -8.64 5.95 -12.82
C ASP A 54 -9.17 7.11 -13.65
N PHE A 55 -8.34 8.11 -13.95
CA PHE A 55 -8.76 9.22 -14.81
C PHE A 55 -9.12 8.74 -16.22
N VAL A 56 -8.25 7.93 -16.84
CA VAL A 56 -8.42 7.48 -18.23
C VAL A 56 -9.68 6.62 -18.39
N PHE A 57 -9.97 5.72 -17.44
CA PHE A 57 -11.06 4.75 -17.59
C PHE A 57 -12.38 5.16 -16.94
N THR A 58 -12.37 6.10 -16.00
CA THR A 58 -13.60 6.62 -15.37
C THR A 58 -13.98 8.02 -15.83
N GLY A 59 -13.02 8.80 -16.35
CA GLY A 59 -13.21 10.23 -16.65
C GLY A 59 -13.45 11.10 -15.41
N ASN A 60 -13.30 10.54 -14.20
CA ASN A 60 -13.59 11.22 -12.95
C ASN A 60 -12.30 11.72 -12.30
N GLU A 61 -12.02 13.02 -12.44
CA GLU A 61 -10.84 13.67 -11.89
C GLU A 61 -10.77 13.60 -10.36
N GLN A 62 -11.91 13.73 -9.69
CA GLN A 62 -11.96 13.72 -8.23
C GLN A 62 -11.58 12.34 -7.69
N LEU A 63 -12.17 11.29 -8.28
CA LEU A 63 -11.84 9.90 -7.93
C LEU A 63 -10.34 9.61 -8.18
N ALA A 64 -9.82 10.00 -9.34
CA ALA A 64 -8.41 9.80 -9.67
C ALA A 64 -7.46 10.46 -8.66
N LYS A 65 -7.76 11.71 -8.24
CA LYS A 65 -6.99 12.43 -7.23
C LYS A 65 -7.06 11.77 -5.86
N GLU A 66 -8.23 11.28 -5.47
CA GLU A 66 -8.42 10.55 -4.21
C GLU A 66 -7.58 9.26 -4.18
N THR A 67 -7.54 8.52 -5.29
CA THR A 67 -6.68 7.34 -5.45
C THR A 67 -5.21 7.69 -5.26
N GLY A 68 -4.70 8.71 -5.97
CA GLY A 68 -3.32 9.15 -5.81
C GLY A 68 -3.00 9.55 -4.36
N SER A 69 -3.90 10.29 -3.71
CA SER A 69 -3.70 10.70 -2.31
C SER A 69 -3.68 9.52 -1.33
N THR A 70 -4.44 8.46 -1.64
CA THR A 70 -4.53 7.25 -0.82
C THR A 70 -3.25 6.44 -0.91
N GLU A 71 -2.69 6.30 -2.12
CA GLU A 71 -1.39 5.67 -2.33
C GLU A 71 -0.28 6.41 -1.58
N GLU A 72 -0.20 7.73 -1.72
CA GLU A 72 0.81 8.52 -1.00
C GLU A 72 0.71 8.36 0.53
N LYS A 73 -0.51 8.30 1.07
CA LYS A 73 -0.72 8.02 2.49
C LYS A 73 -0.17 6.64 2.86
N ALA A 74 -0.46 5.62 2.06
CA ALA A 74 0.03 4.26 2.30
C ALA A 74 1.56 4.21 2.29
N VAL A 75 2.21 4.89 1.34
CA VAL A 75 3.69 5.00 1.29
C VAL A 75 4.23 5.65 2.54
N ARG A 76 3.69 6.81 2.95
CA ARG A 76 4.13 7.52 4.17
C ARG A 76 3.96 6.68 5.43
N THR A 77 2.87 5.92 5.54
CA THR A 77 2.64 5.03 6.69
C THR A 77 3.69 3.92 6.73
N ASN A 78 4.04 3.34 5.58
CA ASN A 78 5.08 2.32 5.48
C ASN A 78 6.47 2.87 5.81
N GLU A 79 6.81 4.07 5.34
CA GLU A 79 8.07 4.75 5.66
C GLU A 79 8.16 5.07 7.17
N ALA A 80 7.07 5.54 7.76
CA ALA A 80 7.00 5.81 9.20
C ALA A 80 7.19 4.52 10.02
N ALA A 81 6.55 3.42 9.61
CA ALA A 81 6.71 2.12 10.26
C ALA A 81 8.16 1.61 10.16
N SER A 82 8.78 1.74 8.98
CA SER A 82 10.18 1.36 8.75
C SER A 82 11.15 2.17 9.62
N THR A 83 10.94 3.50 9.68
CA THR A 83 11.75 4.41 10.50
C THR A 83 11.62 4.07 11.99
N TYR A 84 10.40 3.79 12.46
CA TYR A 84 10.15 3.41 13.84
C TYR A 84 10.84 2.09 14.21
N TYR A 85 10.74 1.08 13.34
CA TYR A 85 11.41 -0.21 13.53
C TYR A 85 12.93 -0.06 13.58
N PHE A 86 13.52 0.74 12.69
CA PHE A 86 14.95 1.02 12.69
C PHE A 86 15.40 1.74 13.98
N ARG A 87 14.64 2.75 14.43
CA ARG A 87 14.89 3.45 15.70
C ARG A 87 14.77 2.54 16.92
N MET A 88 13.75 1.69 16.98
CA MET A 88 13.63 0.68 18.02
C MET A 88 14.84 -0.26 18.01
N LYS A 89 15.25 -0.81 16.85
CA LYS A 89 16.43 -1.68 16.78
C LYS A 89 17.69 -1.01 17.32
N ILE A 90 17.92 0.26 17.03
CA ILE A 90 19.08 1.01 17.57
C ILE A 90 18.99 1.14 19.09
N LEU A 91 17.83 1.55 19.63
CA LEU A 91 17.66 1.76 21.06
C LEU A 91 17.82 0.45 21.85
N PHE A 92 17.15 -0.63 21.42
CA PHE A 92 17.18 -1.91 22.12
C PHE A 92 18.49 -2.69 21.90
N GLY A 93 19.12 -2.57 20.72
CA GLY A 93 20.42 -3.20 20.45
C GLY A 93 21.56 -2.58 21.25
N ASN A 94 21.55 -1.26 21.46
CA ASN A 94 22.53 -0.60 22.32
C ASN A 94 22.33 -0.98 23.80
N ILE A 95 21.09 -1.01 24.31
CA ILE A 95 20.82 -1.40 25.70
C ILE A 95 21.34 -2.81 26.02
N TYR A 96 21.11 -3.78 25.13
CA TYR A 96 21.64 -5.14 25.31
C TYR A 96 23.17 -5.18 25.34
N THR A 97 23.81 -4.41 24.46
CA THR A 97 25.27 -4.29 24.40
C THR A 97 25.84 -3.63 25.65
N TYR A 98 25.23 -2.55 26.13
CA TYR A 98 25.62 -1.86 27.38
C TYR A 98 25.42 -2.74 28.62
N MET A 99 24.35 -3.54 28.68
CA MET A 99 24.13 -4.49 29.78
C MET A 99 25.20 -5.59 29.79
N LEU A 100 25.48 -6.20 28.64
CA LEU A 100 26.54 -7.21 28.51
C LEU A 100 27.91 -6.65 28.88
N LEU A 101 28.25 -5.44 28.45
CA LEU A 101 29.51 -4.79 28.77
C LEU A 101 29.64 -4.48 30.27
N LYS A 102 28.56 -4.05 30.94
CA LYS A 102 28.55 -3.86 32.40
C LYS A 102 28.72 -5.17 33.16
N VAL A 103 28.12 -6.28 32.70
CA VAL A 103 28.29 -7.59 33.33
C VAL A 103 29.74 -8.08 33.18
N ILE A 104 30.33 -7.95 32.00
CA ILE A 104 31.74 -8.33 31.74
C ILE A 104 32.70 -7.46 32.58
N LEU A 105 32.48 -6.14 32.66
CA LEU A 105 33.33 -5.24 33.44
C LEU A 105 33.20 -5.43 34.96
N ASN A 106 32.01 -5.78 35.47
CA ASN A 106 31.84 -6.09 36.90
C ASN A 106 32.49 -7.42 37.30
N HIS A 107 32.56 -8.41 36.39
CA HIS A 107 33.20 -9.70 36.68
C HIS A 107 34.72 -9.59 36.83
N ASN A 108 35.36 -8.61 36.19
CA ASN A 108 36.81 -8.38 36.28
C ASN A 108 37.24 -7.57 37.52
N ASN A 109 36.31 -7.08 38.36
CA ASN A 109 36.61 -6.31 39.56
C ASN A 109 36.47 -7.11 40.88
N THR A 110 36.19 -8.41 40.79
CA THR A 110 36.04 -9.32 41.95
C THR A 110 37.16 -10.36 42.06
N GLU A 111 38.24 -10.21 41.32
CA GLU A 111 39.50 -10.95 41.52
C GLU A 111 40.61 -10.01 42.00
N ILE A 112 40.53 -9.56 43.26
CA ILE A 112 41.68 -9.19 44.10
C ILE A 112 41.43 -9.75 45.50
#